data_AF-A0A524AV02-F1
#
_entry.id   AF-A0A524AV02-F1
#
_cell.length_a   1.000
_cell.length_b   1.000
_cell.length_c   1.000
_cell.angle_alpha   90.00
_cell.angle_beta   90.00
_cell.angle_gamma   90.00
#
_symmetry.space_group_name_H-M   'P 1'
#
loop_
_entity.id
_entity.type
_entity.pdbx_description
1 polymer ?
#
loop_
_entity_poly.entity_id
_entity_poly.type
_entity_poly.pdbx_seq_one_letter_code
_entity_poly.pdbx_strand_id
1 'polypeptide(L)'
;MFDLRTVDALILDIDGVLYEGDHALPGAVELVAHLNRKGTPYALLSNNTTRPFSSHTDKLAELGMPVSSTSIVTAARVVAQTLAGEAKPGAQYLVIGELGLVEALEQVGFEVTQTDHRNVEYVVVGMDRQLTYEKLKVAA
;
A
#
# COMPACT_ATOMS: atom_id res chain seq x y z
N MET A 1 14.77 -23.65 13.79
CA MET A 1 14.39 -22.38 14.45
C MET A 1 15.24 -21.29 13.82
N PHE A 2 14.62 -20.26 13.23
CA PHE A 2 15.35 -19.15 12.60
C PHE A 2 16.01 -18.28 13.67
N ASP A 3 17.30 -17.97 13.50
CA ASP A 3 18.02 -17.06 14.39
C ASP A 3 17.94 -15.63 13.83
N LEU A 4 17.13 -14.78 14.45
CA LEU A 4 16.99 -13.37 14.03
C LEU A 4 18.27 -12.55 14.23
N ARG A 5 19.31 -13.09 14.89
CA ARG A 5 20.61 -12.41 15.02
C ARG A 5 21.47 -12.53 13.77
N THR A 6 21.13 -13.42 12.83
CA THR A 6 21.89 -13.63 11.59
C THR A 6 21.28 -12.92 10.39
N VAL A 7 20.24 -12.10 10.58
CA VAL A 7 19.60 -11.32 9.51
C VAL A 7 19.94 -9.85 9.67
N ASP A 8 20.22 -9.18 8.54
CA ASP A 8 20.58 -7.76 8.53
C ASP A 8 19.35 -6.84 8.64
N ALA A 9 18.19 -7.31 8.18
CA ALA A 9 16.93 -6.57 8.19
C ALA A 9 15.71 -7.51 8.16
N LEU A 10 14.54 -6.97 8.51
CA LEU A 10 13.26 -7.67 8.38
C LEU A 10 12.35 -7.01 7.35
N ILE A 11 11.59 -7.82 6.63
CA ILE A 11 10.42 -7.37 5.88
C ILE A 11 9.22 -8.04 6.52
N LEU A 12 8.31 -7.24 7.04
CA LEU A 12 7.14 -7.71 7.78
C LEU A 12 5.90 -7.36 6.99
N ASP A 13 5.02 -8.33 6.80
CA ASP A 13 3.65 -8.06 6.39
C ASP A 13 2.91 -7.28 7.50
N ILE A 14 1.80 -6.63 7.16
CA ILE A 14 1.01 -5.80 8.09
C ILE A 14 -0.27 -6.53 8.51
N ASP A 15 -1.24 -6.64 7.59
CA ASP A 15 -2.58 -7.16 7.88
C ASP A 15 -2.51 -8.68 8.15
N GLY A 16 -2.94 -9.11 9.34
CA GLY A 16 -2.84 -10.51 9.77
C GLY A 16 -1.47 -10.93 10.34
N VAL A 17 -0.51 -10.00 10.41
CA VAL A 17 0.81 -10.23 11.02
C VAL A 17 1.09 -9.29 12.19
N LEU A 18 0.84 -7.99 12.01
CA LEU A 18 0.95 -7.00 13.08
C LEU A 18 -0.38 -6.73 13.78
N TYR A 19 -1.47 -6.75 13.02
CA TYR A 19 -2.81 -6.52 13.55
C TYR A 19 -3.88 -7.26 12.74
N GLU A 20 -5.05 -7.46 13.34
CA GLU A 20 -6.27 -7.89 12.67
C GLU A 20 -7.41 -6.93 13.05
N GLY A 21 -7.99 -6.26 12.05
CA GLY A 21 -9.00 -5.22 12.28
C GLY A 21 -8.45 -4.07 13.13
N ASP A 22 -9.03 -3.90 14.32
CA ASP A 22 -8.68 -2.84 15.28
C ASP A 22 -7.83 -3.36 16.46
N HIS A 23 -7.24 -4.54 16.33
CA HIS A 23 -6.48 -5.19 17.40
C HIS A 23 -5.07 -5.56 16.96
N ALA A 24 -4.06 -5.14 17.73
CA ALA A 24 -2.70 -5.62 17.56
C ALA A 24 -2.63 -7.13 17.88
N LEU A 25 -1.88 -7.87 17.08
CA LEU A 25 -1.64 -9.30 17.34
C LEU A 25 -0.61 -9.48 18.47
N PRO A 26 -0.69 -10.59 19.23
CA PRO A 26 0.21 -10.83 20.36
C PRO A 26 1.69 -10.75 19.96
N GLY A 27 2.48 -9.96 20.68
CA GLY A 27 3.92 -9.80 20.43
C GLY A 27 4.27 -8.75 19.36
N ALA A 28 3.31 -8.25 18.57
CA ALA A 28 3.58 -7.28 17.50
C ALA A 28 4.08 -5.94 18.05
N VAL A 29 3.42 -5.43 19.09
CA VAL A 29 3.82 -4.18 19.76
C VAL A 29 5.22 -4.31 20.34
N GLU A 30 5.48 -5.41 21.04
CA GLU A 30 6.79 -5.69 21.65
C GLU A 30 7.89 -5.85 20.59
N LEU A 31 7.57 -6.50 19.46
CA LEU A 31 8.48 -6.67 18.33
C LEU A 31 8.86 -5.32 17.73
N VAL A 32 7.88 -4.51 17.30
CA VAL A 32 8.15 -3.20 16.69
C VAL A 32 8.93 -2.30 17.65
N ALA A 33 8.53 -2.29 18.93
CA ALA A 33 9.25 -1.53 19.95
C ALA A 33 10.69 -2.05 20.15
N HIS A 34 10.92 -3.36 20.07
CA HIS A 34 12.26 -3.94 20.13
C HIS A 34 13.12 -3.53 18.94
N LEU A 35 12.60 -3.63 17.72
CA LEU A 35 13.29 -3.24 16.49
C LEU A 35 13.68 -1.75 16.54
N ASN A 36 12.74 -0.89 16.93
CA ASN A 36 12.98 0.54 17.09
C ASN A 36 14.07 0.83 18.14
N ARG A 37 14.01 0.18 19.32
CA ARG A 37 15.02 0.37 20.39
C ARG A 37 16.41 -0.13 20.00
N LYS A 38 16.51 -1.19 19.20
CA LYS A 38 17.78 -1.76 18.77
C LYS A 38 18.35 -1.12 17.50
N GLY A 39 17.56 -0.29 16.81
CA GLY A 39 17.93 0.25 15.52
C GLY A 39 18.04 -0.84 14.44
N THR A 40 17.33 -1.96 14.61
CA THR A 40 17.31 -3.04 13.63
C THR A 40 16.53 -2.56 12.41
N PRO A 41 17.10 -2.59 11.19
CA PRO A 41 16.38 -2.17 9.99
C PRO A 41 15.18 -3.07 9.71
N TYR A 42 14.04 -2.46 9.37
CA TYR A 42 12.88 -3.18 8.87
C TYR A 42 12.06 -2.36 7.89
N ALA A 43 11.32 -3.08 7.04
CA ALA A 43 10.27 -2.54 6.20
C ALA A 43 8.94 -3.26 6.52
N LEU A 44 7.85 -2.50 6.48
CA LEU A 44 6.49 -2.98 6.57
C LEU A 44 5.90 -2.98 5.16
N LEU A 45 5.46 -4.15 4.71
CA LEU A 45 4.95 -4.38 3.38
C LEU A 45 3.45 -4.66 3.47
N SER A 46 2.63 -3.94 2.73
CA SER A 46 1.19 -4.24 2.63
C SER A 46 0.74 -4.27 1.17
N ASN A 47 -0.05 -5.28 0.83
CA ASN A 47 -0.73 -5.36 -0.46
C ASN A 47 -2.02 -4.53 -0.50
N ASN A 48 -2.36 -3.82 0.58
CA ASN A 48 -3.56 -3.01 0.65
C ASN A 48 -3.47 -1.83 -0.33
N THR A 49 -4.45 -1.77 -1.22
CA THR A 49 -4.62 -0.70 -2.22
C THR A 49 -5.85 0.16 -1.95
N THR A 50 -6.58 -0.12 -0.85
CA THR A 50 -7.88 0.50 -0.58
C THR A 50 -7.78 1.81 0.19
N ARG A 51 -6.84 1.89 1.13
CA ARG A 51 -6.76 3.00 2.09
C ARG A 51 -5.67 4.01 1.69
N PRO A 52 -5.87 5.30 1.98
CA PRO A 52 -4.83 6.32 1.87
C PRO A 52 -3.52 5.90 2.54
N PHE A 53 -2.38 6.31 1.98
CA PHE A 53 -1.08 5.91 2.53
C PHE A 53 -0.90 6.35 3.99
N SER A 54 -1.30 7.59 4.33
CA SER A 54 -1.23 8.12 5.70
C SER A 54 -2.00 7.28 6.72
N SER A 55 -3.10 6.64 6.31
CA SER A 55 -3.90 5.84 7.23
C SER A 55 -3.15 4.61 7.77
N HIS A 56 -2.11 4.13 7.10
CA HIS A 56 -1.31 3.00 7.56
C HIS A 56 -0.44 3.40 8.76
N THR A 57 0.22 4.57 8.68
CA THR A 57 1.02 5.09 9.82
C THR A 57 0.13 5.43 10.99
N ASP A 58 -1.02 6.08 10.73
CA ASP A 58 -1.96 6.47 11.77
C ASP A 58 -2.51 5.24 12.49
N LYS A 59 -2.90 4.20 11.74
CA LYS A 59 -3.41 2.95 12.29
C LYS A 59 -2.37 2.22 13.15
N LEU A 60 -1.13 2.12 12.68
CA LEU A 60 -0.07 1.47 13.45
C LEU A 60 0.22 2.26 14.74
N ALA A 61 0.21 3.59 14.69
CA ALA A 61 0.39 4.43 15.87
C ALA A 61 -0.76 4.25 16.89
N GLU A 62 -2.02 4.23 16.43
CA GLU A 62 -3.19 3.96 17.27
C GLU A 62 -3.11 2.61 18.00
N LEU A 63 -2.50 1.61 17.35
CA LEU A 63 -2.28 0.27 17.90
C LEU A 63 -1.02 0.15 18.76
N GLY A 64 -0.34 1.27 19.06
CA GLY A 64 0.85 1.29 19.91
C GLY A 64 2.16 0.93 19.19
N MET A 65 2.17 0.90 17.85
CA MET A 65 3.32 0.60 16.99
C MET A 65 3.70 1.83 16.14
N PRO A 66 4.13 2.96 16.74
CA PRO A 66 4.55 4.12 15.95
C PRO A 66 5.77 3.75 15.08
N VAL A 67 5.65 3.99 13.78
CA VAL A 67 6.68 3.73 12.77
C VAL A 67 6.84 4.92 11.84
N SER A 68 8.02 5.05 11.24
CA SER A 68 8.24 6.04 10.19
C SER A 68 7.46 5.66 8.93
N SER A 69 6.88 6.64 8.25
CA SER A 69 6.26 6.44 6.93
C SER A 69 7.26 5.90 5.90
N THR A 70 8.56 6.18 6.06
CA THR A 70 9.62 5.65 5.20
C THR A 70 9.84 4.14 5.37
N SER A 71 9.36 3.56 6.47
CA SER A 71 9.41 2.12 6.71
C SER A 71 8.25 1.38 6.05
N ILE A 72 7.24 2.08 5.50
CA ILE A 72 6.05 1.44 4.91
C ILE A 72 6.11 1.46 3.39
N VAL A 73 5.91 0.29 2.80
CA VAL A 73 5.78 0.07 1.36
C VAL A 73 4.43 -0.56 1.08
N THR A 74 3.61 0.09 0.23
CA THR A 74 2.30 -0.43 -0.18
C THR A 74 2.29 -0.79 -1.66
N ALA A 75 1.52 -1.81 -2.03
CA ALA A 75 1.35 -2.21 -3.43
C ALA A 75 0.87 -1.03 -4.31
N ALA A 76 -0.04 -0.18 -3.79
CA ALA A 76 -0.50 1.01 -4.51
C ALA A 76 0.66 1.95 -4.90
N ARG A 77 1.57 2.24 -3.97
CA ARG A 77 2.74 3.09 -4.23
C ARG A 77 3.75 2.43 -5.15
N VAL A 78 3.98 1.12 -4.98
CA VAL A 78 4.89 0.36 -5.84
C VAL A 78 4.41 0.40 -7.29
N VAL A 79 3.13 0.14 -7.54
CA VAL A 79 2.55 0.20 -8.89
C VAL A 79 2.65 1.61 -9.48
N ALA A 80 2.27 2.63 -8.70
CA ALA A 80 2.34 4.02 -9.16
C ALA A 80 3.78 4.43 -9.55
N GLN A 81 4.76 4.11 -8.71
CA GLN A 81 6.17 4.40 -8.99
C GLN A 81 6.72 3.61 -10.18
N THR A 82 6.29 2.35 -10.34
CA THR A 82 6.70 1.51 -11.47
C THR A 82 6.19 2.10 -12.78
N LEU A 83 4.90 2.44 -12.82
CA LEU A 83 4.29 3.08 -13.99
C LEU A 83 4.93 4.43 -14.29
N ALA A 84 5.36 5.21 -13.28
CA ALA A 84 6.01 6.50 -13.50
C ALA A 84 7.33 6.38 -14.27
N GLY A 85 8.02 5.25 -14.16
CA GLY A 85 9.21 4.94 -14.95
C GLY A 85 8.94 4.56 -16.41
N GLU A 86 7.70 4.18 -16.73
CA GLU A 86 7.29 3.66 -18.04
C GLU A 86 6.27 4.57 -18.76
N ALA A 87 5.78 5.59 -18.06
CA ALA A 87 4.66 6.42 -18.48
C ALA A 87 4.96 7.21 -19.77
N LYS A 88 4.02 7.17 -20.71
CA LYS A 88 4.00 8.12 -21.82
C LYS A 88 3.48 9.47 -21.33
N PRO A 89 4.08 10.60 -21.73
CA PRO A 89 3.55 11.93 -21.42
C PRO A 89 2.08 12.06 -21.87
N GLY A 90 1.21 12.52 -20.97
CA GLY A 90 -0.21 12.70 -21.24
C GLY A 90 -1.04 11.41 -21.33
N ALA A 91 -0.50 10.27 -20.91
CA ALA A 91 -1.27 9.03 -20.80
C ALA A 91 -2.38 9.17 -19.76
N GLN A 92 -3.57 8.68 -20.09
CA GLN A 92 -4.70 8.58 -19.17
C GLN A 92 -4.74 7.18 -18.54
N TYR A 93 -4.97 7.15 -17.24
CA TYR A 93 -4.98 5.92 -16.44
C TYR A 93 -6.39 5.62 -15.96
N LEU A 94 -6.96 4.50 -16.41
CA LEU A 94 -8.22 3.99 -15.86
C LEU A 94 -7.93 3.19 -14.59
N VAL A 95 -8.61 3.52 -13.50
CA VAL A 95 -8.42 2.87 -12.21
C VAL A 95 -9.68 2.12 -11.81
N ILE A 96 -9.56 0.81 -11.64
CA ILE A 96 -10.52 -0.01 -10.90
C ILE A 96 -9.94 -0.25 -9.51
N GLY A 97 -10.43 0.47 -8.52
CA GLY A 97 -9.88 0.40 -7.17
C GLY A 97 -10.42 1.52 -6.29
N GLU A 98 -10.09 1.44 -5.02
CA GLU A 98 -10.47 2.42 -4.01
C GLU A 98 -9.45 3.57 -3.89
N LEU A 99 -9.73 4.50 -2.97
CA LEU A 99 -9.04 5.77 -2.80
C LEU A 99 -7.52 5.61 -2.65
N GLY A 100 -7.05 4.59 -1.93
CA GLY A 100 -5.61 4.36 -1.74
C GLY A 100 -4.82 4.18 -3.03
N LEU A 101 -5.41 3.54 -4.04
CA LEU A 101 -4.79 3.35 -5.35
C LEU A 101 -4.85 4.62 -6.19
N VAL A 102 -6.00 5.30 -6.17
CA VAL A 102 -6.23 6.57 -6.87
C VAL A 102 -5.21 7.62 -6.41
N GLU A 103 -5.11 7.86 -5.10
CA GLU A 103 -4.18 8.83 -4.53
C GLU A 103 -2.71 8.48 -4.84
N ALA A 104 -2.34 7.20 -4.82
CA ALA A 104 -0.98 6.79 -5.12
C ALA A 104 -0.56 7.14 -6.56
N LEU A 105 -1.48 6.97 -7.52
CA LEU A 105 -1.26 7.33 -8.93
C LEU A 105 -1.24 8.85 -9.13
N GLU A 106 -2.16 9.58 -8.50
CA GLU A 106 -2.17 11.05 -8.56
C GLU A 106 -0.91 11.66 -7.94
N GLN A 107 -0.37 11.07 -6.86
CA GLN A 107 0.86 11.52 -6.20
C GLN A 107 2.10 11.46 -7.10
N VAL A 108 2.12 10.58 -8.11
CA VAL A 108 3.20 10.52 -9.10
C VAL A 108 2.90 11.37 -10.36
N GLY A 109 1.81 12.15 -10.33
CA GLY A 109 1.45 13.10 -11.37
C GLY A 109 0.57 12.54 -12.49
N PHE A 110 -0.08 11.39 -12.28
CA PHE A 110 -0.98 10.81 -13.28
C PHE A 110 -2.38 11.40 -13.22
N GLU A 111 -2.95 11.60 -14.41
CA GLU A 111 -4.37 11.89 -14.57
C GLU A 111 -5.15 10.57 -14.58
N VAL A 112 -5.93 10.36 -13.53
CA VAL A 112 -6.70 9.13 -13.33
C VAL A 112 -8.18 9.36 -13.62
N THR A 113 -8.82 8.33 -14.16
CA THR A 113 -10.27 8.26 -14.39
C THR A 113 -10.78 6.93 -13.87
N GLN A 114 -12.05 6.88 -13.45
CA GLN A 114 -12.73 5.62 -13.08
C GLN A 114 -13.95 5.34 -13.97
N THR A 115 -14.26 6.23 -14.90
CA THR A 115 -15.52 6.21 -15.66
C THR A 115 -15.34 6.51 -17.14
N ASP A 116 -14.44 7.43 -17.50
CA ASP A 116 -14.08 7.69 -18.89
C ASP A 116 -13.05 6.67 -19.37
N HIS A 117 -13.39 5.92 -20.41
CA HIS A 117 -12.53 4.92 -21.04
C HIS A 117 -11.92 5.41 -22.36
N ARG A 118 -12.25 6.64 -22.78
CA ARG A 118 -11.70 7.20 -24.03
C ARG A 118 -10.23 7.56 -23.81
N ASN A 119 -9.37 7.17 -24.75
CA ASN A 119 -7.92 7.46 -24.72
C ASN A 119 -7.15 6.92 -23.51
N VAL A 120 -7.66 5.85 -22.87
CA VAL A 120 -6.95 5.15 -21.80
C VAL A 120 -5.81 4.32 -22.38
N GLU A 121 -4.60 4.51 -21.85
CA GLU A 121 -3.40 3.74 -22.22
C GLU A 121 -3.10 2.63 -21.21
N TYR A 122 -3.52 2.82 -19.95
CA TYR A 122 -3.26 1.88 -18.86
C TYR A 122 -4.51 1.65 -18.03
N VAL A 123 -4.78 0.39 -17.72
CA VAL A 123 -5.77 0.00 -16.70
C VAL A 123 -5.03 -0.47 -15.47
N VAL A 124 -5.26 0.18 -14.33
CA VAL A 124 -4.66 -0.18 -13.05
C VAL A 124 -5.74 -0.74 -12.14
N VAL A 125 -5.53 -1.98 -11.67
CA VAL A 125 -6.52 -2.73 -10.91
C VAL A 125 -6.02 -2.98 -9.49
N GLY A 126 -6.82 -2.57 -8.51
CA GLY A 126 -6.67 -2.89 -7.10
C GLY A 126 -7.98 -3.44 -6.53
N MET A 127 -8.03 -3.58 -5.20
CA MET A 127 -9.26 -4.00 -4.54
C MET A 127 -10.32 -2.90 -4.61
N ASP A 128 -11.52 -3.27 -5.02
CA ASP A 128 -12.71 -2.42 -5.01
C ASP A 128 -13.86 -3.19 -4.35
N ARG A 129 -14.19 -2.84 -3.10
CA ARG A 129 -15.28 -3.49 -2.36
C ARG A 129 -16.66 -3.15 -2.90
N GLN A 130 -16.76 -2.16 -3.79
CA GLN A 130 -17.96 -1.75 -4.50
C GLN A 130 -17.86 -2.08 -5.99
N LEU A 131 -17.10 -3.14 -6.35
CA LEU A 131 -16.95 -3.58 -7.73
C LEU A 131 -18.30 -4.00 -8.32
N THR A 132 -18.60 -3.51 -9.51
CA THR A 132 -19.79 -3.87 -10.27
C THR A 132 -19.41 -4.28 -11.69
N TYR A 133 -20.32 -4.99 -12.37
CA TYR A 133 -20.13 -5.32 -13.78
C TYR A 133 -19.95 -4.08 -14.66
N GLU A 134 -20.66 -2.99 -14.36
CA GLU A 134 -20.52 -1.73 -15.10
C GLU A 134 -19.10 -1.15 -14.98
N LYS A 135 -18.48 -1.20 -13.79
CA LYS A 135 -17.09 -0.77 -13.62
C LYS A 135 -16.12 -1.63 -14.43
N LEU A 136 -16.34 -2.94 -14.49
CA LEU A 136 -15.52 -3.84 -15.32
C LEU A 136 -15.68 -3.54 -16.82
N LYS A 137 -16.89 -3.19 -17.26
CA LYS A 137 -17.17 -2.85 -18.66
C LYS A 137 -16.45 -1.58 -19.12
N VAL A 138 -16.16 -0.64 -18.22
CA VAL A 138 -15.35 0.55 -18.54
C VAL A 138 -13.91 0.14 -18.91
N ALA A 139 -13.41 -0.99 -18.43
CA ALA A 139 -12.07 -1.49 -18.71
C ALA A 139 -11.97 -2.53 -19.84
N ALA A 140 -13.09 -2.85 -20.52
CA ALA A 140 -13.17 -3.83 -21.60
C ALA A 140 -13.14 -3.16 -22.97
#